data_AF-A0A838QF51-F1
#
_entry.id   AF-A0A838QF51-F1
#
_cell.length_a   1.000
_cell.length_b   1.000
_cell.length_c   1.000
_cell.angle_alpha   90.00
_cell.angle_beta   90.00
_cell.angle_gamma   90.00
#
_symmetry.space_group_name_H-M   'P 1'
#
loop_
_entity.id
_entity.type
_entity.pdbx_description
1 polymer ?
#
loop_
_entity_poly.entity_id
_entity_poly.type
_entity_poly.pdbx_seq_one_letter_code
_entity_poly.pdbx_strand_id
1 'polypeptide(L)' 'ENMGLGLYIAERIVTAHGGTIDVRSSDEAGTLFTVRMPR' A
#
# COMPACT_ATOMS: atom_id res chain seq x y z
N GLU A 1 -17.61 10.85 -3.41
CA GLU A 1 -17.22 9.54 -2.83
C GLU A 1 -16.09 8.96 -3.67
N ASN A 2 -14.94 8.66 -3.06
CA ASN A 2 -13.83 8.00 -3.74
C ASN A 2 -13.94 6.50 -3.45
N MET A 3 -14.09 5.65 -4.47
CA MET A 3 -14.36 4.21 -4.37
C MET A 3 -13.20 3.37 -3.76
N GLY A 4 -12.28 3.99 -3.01
CA GLY A 4 -11.11 3.29 -2.45
C GLY A 4 -10.10 2.84 -3.51
N LEU A 5 -10.20 3.33 -4.75
CA LEU A 5 -9.42 2.85 -5.89
C LEU A 5 -7.92 3.18 -5.78
N GLY A 6 -7.55 4.22 -5.05
CA GLY A 6 -6.16 4.67 -4.97
C GLY A 6 -5.22 3.59 -4.44
N LEU A 7 -5.61 2.90 -3.35
CA LEU A 7 -4.78 1.85 -2.76
C LEU A 7 -4.75 0.60 -3.65
N TYR A 8 -5.89 0.26 -4.27
CA TYR A 8 -5.94 -0.84 -5.22
C TYR A 8 -5.01 -0.61 -6.41
N ILE A 9 -5.03 0.59 -7.00
CA ILE A 9 -4.13 0.96 -8.10
C ILE A 9 -2.67 0.91 -7.65
N ALA A 10 -2.35 1.42 -6.45
CA ALA A 10 -0.99 1.38 -5.90
C ALA A 10 -0.49 -0.06 -5.71
N GLU A 11 -1.33 -0.96 -5.16
CA GLU A 11 -1.00 -2.37 -5.00
C GLU A 11 -0.71 -3.04 -6.35
N ARG A 12 -1.54 -2.76 -7.37
CA ARG A 12 -1.33 -3.28 -8.72
C ARG A 12 -0.01 -2.80 -9.33
N ILE A 13 0.34 -1.52 -9.15
CA ILE A 13 1.60 -0.97 -9.63
C ILE A 13 2.77 -1.64 -8.92
N VAL A 14 2.77 -1.67 -7.59
CA VAL A 14 3.89 -2.24 -6.81
C VAL A 14 4.08 -3.72 -7.13
N THR A 15 3.00 -4.50 -7.23
CA THR A 15 3.05 -5.92 -7.61
C THR A 15 3.59 -6.12 -9.02
N ALA A 16 3.18 -5.28 -9.98
CA ALA A 16 3.66 -5.36 -11.36
C ALA A 16 5.17 -5.12 -11.49
N HIS A 17 5.76 -4.37 -10.55
CA HIS A 17 7.20 -4.12 -10.48
C HIS A 17 7.93 -5.11 -9.55
N GLY A 18 7.28 -6.19 -9.11
CA GLY A 18 7.88 -7.19 -8.21
C GLY A 18 8.09 -6.71 -6.76
N GLY A 19 7.45 -5.62 -6.38
CA GLY A 19 7.46 -5.09 -5.01
C GLY A 19 6.31 -5.61 -4.16
N THR A 20 6.23 -5.11 -2.93
CA THR A 20 5.17 -5.43 -1.96
C THR A 20 4.68 -4.19 -1.21
N ILE A 21 3.40 -4.14 -0.85
CA ILE A 21 2.82 -3.15 0.07
C ILE A 21 2.35 -3.87 1.35
N ASP A 22 2.78 -3.39 2.53
CA ASP A 22 2.33 -3.83 3.85
C ASP A 22 1.55 -2.71 4.54
N VAL A 23 0.55 -3.05 5.35
CA VAL A 23 -0.23 -2.08 6.14
C VAL A 23 -0.22 -2.47 7.60
N ARG A 24 0.07 -1.50 8.46
CA ARG A 24 -0.05 -1.63 9.92
C ARG A 24 -0.88 -0.49 10.44
N SER A 25 -1.95 -0.79 11.16
CA SER A 25 -2.84 0.20 11.75
C SER A 25 -3.00 -0.05 13.23
N SER A 26 -2.99 1.03 14.01
CA SER A 26 -3.28 1.02 15.45
C SER A 26 -3.96 2.34 15.82
N ASP A 27 -4.82 2.33 16.83
CA ASP A 27 -5.48 3.55 17.30
C ASP A 27 -4.49 4.62 17.81
N GLU A 28 -3.36 4.19 18.38
CA GLU A 28 -2.34 5.08 18.94
C GLU A 28 -1.40 5.69 17.89
N ALA A 29 -0.98 4.92 16.88
CA ALA A 29 0.02 5.35 15.89
C ALA A 29 -0.57 5.69 14.51
N GLY A 30 -1.88 5.50 14.34
CA GLY A 30 -2.56 5.63 13.06
C GLY A 30 -2.22 4.49 12.10
N THR A 31 -2.33 4.76 10.79
CA THR A 31 -2.13 3.77 9.73
C THR A 31 -0.86 4.06 8.95
N LEU A 32 0.06 3.08 8.94
CA LEU A 32 1.30 3.10 8.18
C LEU A 32 1.21 2.14 7.00
N PHE A 33 1.51 2.64 5.81
CA PHE A 33 1.70 1.84 4.59
C PHE A 33 3.19 1.78 4.25
N THR A 34 3.73 0.57 4.08
CA THR A 34 5.14 0.36 3.73
C THR A 34 5.25 -0.25 2.35
N VAL A 35 5.96 0.42 1.44
CA VAL A 35 6.25 -0.10 0.09
C VAL A 35 7.70 -0.60 0.05
N ARG A 36 7.91 -1.80 -0.48
CA ARG A 36 9.23 -2.36 -0.78
C ARG A 36 9.32 -2.66 -2.27
N MET A 37 10.38 -2.18 -2.92
CA MET A 37 10.65 -2.42 -4.34
C MET A 37 11.88 -3.30 -4.50
N PRO A 38 11.95 -4.17 -5.52
CA PRO A 38 13.18 -4.86 -5.88
C PRO A 38 14.23 -3.85 -6.38
N ARG A 39 15.50 -4.25 -6.30
CA ARG A 39 16.66 -3.41 -6.65
C ARG A 39 16.83 -3.23 -8.15
#